data_AF-A0A850SR00-F1
#
_entry.id   AF-A0A850SR00-F1
#
_cell.length_a   1.000
_cell.length_b   1.000
_cell.length_c   1.000
_cell.angle_alpha   90.00
_cell.angle_beta   90.00
_cell.angle_gamma   90.00
#
_symmetry.space_group_name_H-M   'P 1'
#
loop_
_entity.id
_entity.type
_entity.pdbx_description
1 polymer ?
#
loop_
_entity_poly.entity_id
_entity_poly.type
_entity_poly.pdbx_seq_one_letter_code
_entity_poly.pdbx_strand_id
1 'polypeptide(L)'
;MGDLLKKAASPAVLNQAWKRLKNDKTVWDQGISKKEMERDFVLHITRLAKDLESGQYRPAQIRMFPVLKGDGKKRIISALTLRDKLAQRAVLSVLNPIGEAMFHHDSYGYRPGRSIDTVMRRIKEQVDCGFCWLVDADIKSFFDRIPHRPLKKKLKKKLADHELLDLIFQWLDIGAPRTGILAGRRGIPQGGVISPFLCNFYLTEFDLFLTRHNLPFVRFADDFLVFTPARKNAEAALDCVTKGLKRLDLELNSRKTRIVLSGPKVVFLGRKLPGKKR
;
A
#
# COMPACT_ATOMS: atom_id res chain seq x y z
N MET A 1 -2.33 -8.25 -25.97
CA MET A 1 -1.76 -7.25 -25.08
C MET A 1 -2.73 -6.15 -24.73
N GLY A 2 -2.97 -5.96 -23.44
CA GLY A 2 -3.77 -4.85 -22.96
C GLY A 2 -2.99 -3.53 -23.02
N ASP A 3 -3.75 -2.44 -23.17
CA ASP A 3 -3.19 -1.11 -23.38
C ASP A 3 -2.34 -0.60 -22.20
N LEU A 4 -2.59 -1.10 -20.99
CA LEU A 4 -1.90 -0.62 -19.78
C LEU A 4 -0.49 -1.19 -19.68
N LEU A 5 -0.31 -2.50 -19.94
CA LEU A 5 1.02 -3.11 -19.91
C LEU A 5 1.90 -2.54 -21.03
N LYS A 6 1.35 -2.38 -22.24
CA LYS A 6 2.06 -1.72 -23.35
C LYS A 6 2.49 -0.30 -23.00
N LYS A 7 1.60 0.48 -22.38
CA LYS A 7 1.94 1.83 -21.90
C LYS A 7 3.03 1.80 -20.83
N ALA A 8 2.99 0.85 -19.90
CA ALA A 8 4.02 0.68 -18.88
C ALA A 8 5.38 0.33 -19.49
N ALA A 9 5.40 -0.48 -20.55
CA ALA A 9 6.61 -0.85 -21.28
C ALA A 9 7.17 0.26 -22.18
N SER A 10 6.46 1.38 -22.35
CA SER A 10 6.89 2.46 -23.24
C SER A 10 8.22 3.10 -22.77
N PRO A 11 9.09 3.53 -23.71
CA PRO A 11 10.36 4.17 -23.36
C PRO A 11 10.21 5.39 -22.43
N ALA A 12 9.15 6.18 -22.63
CA ALA A 12 8.87 7.35 -21.81
C ALA A 12 8.59 6.97 -20.35
N VAL A 13 7.74 5.97 -20.11
CA VAL A 13 7.39 5.50 -18.76
C VAL A 13 8.59 4.83 -18.09
N LEU A 14 9.33 3.98 -18.81
CA LEU A 14 10.54 3.35 -18.28
C LEU A 14 11.61 4.37 -17.90
N ASN A 15 11.83 5.41 -18.72
CA ASN A 15 12.76 6.49 -18.39
C ASN A 15 12.32 7.27 -17.14
N GLN A 16 11.03 7.60 -17.01
CA GLN A 16 10.50 8.26 -15.82
C GLN A 16 10.66 7.40 -14.57
N ALA A 17 10.39 6.09 -14.69
CA ALA A 17 10.57 5.12 -13.62
C ALA A 17 12.06 5.00 -13.22
N TRP A 18 12.97 4.97 -14.19
CA TRP A 18 14.42 4.91 -13.97
C TRP A 18 14.95 6.13 -13.23
N LYS A 19 14.50 7.34 -13.57
CA LYS A 19 14.90 8.58 -12.86
C LYS A 19 14.65 8.50 -11.36
N ARG A 20 13.62 7.76 -10.91
CA ARG A 20 13.33 7.54 -9.49
C ARG A 20 14.23 6.50 -8.83
N LEU A 21 14.86 5.62 -9.62
CA LEU A 21 15.70 4.52 -9.17
C LEU A 21 17.20 4.75 -9.45
N LYS A 22 17.57 5.84 -10.13
CA LYS A 22 18.96 6.16 -10.52
C LYS A 22 19.93 6.13 -9.33
N ASN A 23 19.48 6.45 -8.12
CA ASN A 23 20.34 6.46 -6.93
C ASN A 23 20.23 5.18 -6.09
N ASP A 24 19.41 4.21 -6.49
CA ASP A 24 19.32 2.91 -5.84
C ASP A 24 20.64 2.14 -6.03
N LYS A 25 21.06 1.38 -5.01
CA LYS A 25 22.34 0.66 -4.98
C LYS A 25 22.16 -0.85 -5.20
N THR A 26 20.95 -1.34 -5.41
CA THR A 26 20.73 -2.76 -5.68
C THR A 26 21.31 -3.20 -7.02
N VAL A 27 21.74 -4.45 -7.08
CA VAL A 27 22.14 -5.12 -8.32
C VAL A 27 21.03 -5.08 -9.36
N TRP A 28 21.40 -5.06 -10.64
CA TRP A 28 20.44 -5.01 -11.73
C TRP A 28 19.56 -6.26 -11.76
N ASP A 29 20.21 -7.40 -11.86
CA ASP A 29 19.61 -8.74 -11.86
C ASP A 29 20.63 -9.74 -11.29
N GLN A 30 20.28 -11.03 -11.22
CA GLN A 30 21.19 -12.10 -10.80
C GLN A 30 22.48 -12.06 -11.64
N GLY A 31 23.62 -11.92 -10.96
CA GLY A 31 24.93 -11.86 -11.60
C GLY A 31 25.28 -10.53 -12.30
N ILE A 32 24.36 -9.58 -12.43
CA ILE A 32 24.59 -8.32 -13.15
C ILE A 32 24.59 -7.15 -12.18
N SER A 33 25.74 -6.49 -12.04
CA SER A 33 25.85 -5.31 -11.18
C SER A 33 25.14 -4.11 -11.81
N LYS A 34 24.77 -3.12 -11.00
CA LYS A 34 24.22 -1.87 -11.53
C LYS A 34 25.22 -1.14 -12.45
N LYS A 35 26.51 -1.12 -12.09
CA LYS A 35 27.55 -0.47 -12.89
C LYS A 35 27.72 -1.11 -14.26
N GLU A 36 27.65 -2.44 -14.30
CA GLU A 36 27.69 -3.21 -15.53
C GLU A 36 26.47 -2.91 -16.40
N MET A 37 25.26 -2.94 -15.81
CA MET A 37 24.06 -2.54 -16.53
C MET A 37 24.13 -1.09 -17.05
N GLU A 38 24.71 -0.16 -16.28
CA GLU A 38 24.86 1.25 -16.69
C GLU A 38 25.83 1.43 -17.87
N ARG A 39 26.78 0.51 -18.10
CA ARG A 39 27.64 0.52 -19.30
C ARG A 39 26.82 0.21 -20.55
N ASP A 40 25.89 -0.74 -20.45
CA ASP A 40 25.00 -1.17 -21.53
C ASP A 40 23.54 -0.75 -21.28
N PHE A 41 23.34 0.47 -20.78
CA PHE A 41 22.05 0.92 -20.26
C PHE A 41 20.91 0.75 -21.28
N VAL A 42 21.10 1.23 -22.51
CA VAL A 42 20.08 1.17 -23.57
C VAL A 42 19.68 -0.28 -23.87
N LEU A 43 20.65 -1.19 -23.90
CA LEU A 43 20.42 -2.61 -24.16
C LEU A 43 19.52 -3.22 -23.07
N HIS A 44 19.84 -3.01 -21.80
CA HIS A 44 19.10 -3.58 -20.68
C HIS A 44 17.68 -3.02 -20.54
N ILE A 45 17.50 -1.71 -20.73
CA ILE A 45 16.18 -1.09 -20.69
C ILE A 45 15.31 -1.55 -21.87
N THR A 46 15.89 -1.64 -23.08
CA THR A 46 15.16 -2.09 -24.26
C THR A 46 14.77 -3.57 -24.15
N ARG A 47 15.64 -4.41 -23.59
CA ARG A 47 15.31 -5.80 -23.28
C ARG A 47 14.17 -5.90 -22.28
N LEU A 48 14.22 -5.14 -21.17
CA LEU A 48 13.12 -5.12 -20.20
C LEU A 48 11.80 -4.66 -20.85
N ALA A 49 11.84 -3.63 -21.70
CA ALA A 49 10.67 -3.15 -22.43
C ALA A 49 10.06 -4.27 -23.29
N LYS A 50 10.89 -4.94 -24.09
CA LYS A 50 10.48 -6.06 -24.95
C LYS A 50 9.95 -7.23 -24.14
N ASP A 51 10.56 -7.56 -23.01
CA ASP A 51 10.11 -8.64 -22.13
C ASP A 51 8.73 -8.34 -21.54
N LEU A 52 8.49 -7.10 -21.13
CA LEU A 52 7.18 -6.66 -20.62
C LEU A 52 6.13 -6.66 -21.73
N GLU A 53 6.49 -6.15 -22.90
CA GLU A 53 5.61 -6.06 -24.07
C GLU A 53 5.26 -7.45 -24.64
N SER A 54 6.18 -8.40 -24.64
CA SER A 54 5.92 -9.76 -25.11
C SER A 54 5.30 -10.68 -24.06
N GLY A 55 5.11 -10.19 -22.82
CA GLY A 55 4.68 -11.02 -21.69
C GLY A 55 5.72 -12.08 -21.27
N GLN A 56 6.96 -11.99 -21.75
CA GLN A 56 8.06 -12.90 -21.43
C GLN A 56 8.78 -12.53 -20.13
N TYR A 57 8.58 -11.31 -19.62
CA TYR A 57 9.13 -10.90 -18.33
C TYR A 57 8.70 -11.86 -17.22
N ARG A 58 9.67 -12.31 -16.42
CA ARG A 58 9.44 -13.11 -15.22
C ARG A 58 10.14 -12.43 -14.04
N PRO A 59 9.45 -12.20 -12.91
CA PRO A 59 10.10 -11.59 -11.75
C PRO A 59 11.19 -12.49 -11.19
N ALA A 60 12.26 -11.89 -10.66
CA ALA A 60 13.30 -12.65 -10.00
C ALA A 60 12.80 -13.21 -8.65
N GLN A 61 13.50 -14.23 -8.13
CA GLN A 61 13.23 -14.72 -6.78
C GLN A 61 13.45 -13.59 -5.77
N ILE A 62 12.48 -13.42 -4.86
CA ILE A 62 12.54 -12.39 -3.82
C ILE A 62 13.37 -12.89 -2.65
N ARG A 63 14.41 -12.14 -2.29
CA ARG A 63 15.18 -12.38 -1.07
C ARG A 63 14.45 -11.75 0.12
N MET A 64 14.17 -12.53 1.16
CA MET A 64 13.51 -12.07 2.36
C MET A 64 14.46 -12.12 3.54
N PHE A 65 14.52 -11.05 4.34
CA PHE A 65 15.37 -11.00 5.53
C PHE A 65 14.66 -10.28 6.69
N PRO A 66 14.88 -10.72 7.94
CA PRO A 66 14.31 -10.06 9.10
C PRO A 66 15.06 -8.75 9.42
N VAL A 67 14.29 -7.70 9.69
CA VAL A 67 14.77 -6.42 10.23
C VAL A 67 14.08 -6.17 11.56
N LEU A 68 14.82 -5.74 12.58
CA LEU A 68 14.24 -5.39 13.87
C LEU A 68 13.46 -4.07 13.76
N LYS A 69 12.23 -4.06 14.26
CA LYS A 69 11.48 -2.83 14.52
C LYS A 69 12.00 -2.17 15.80
N GLY A 70 11.67 -0.88 15.97
CA GLY A 70 11.94 -0.15 17.21
C GLY A 70 11.25 -0.73 18.45
N ASP A 71 10.22 -1.57 18.28
CA ASP A 71 9.56 -2.32 19.36
C ASP A 71 10.16 -3.72 19.62
N GLY A 72 11.32 -4.03 19.02
CA GLY A 72 12.02 -5.30 19.15
C GLY A 72 11.45 -6.45 18.30
N LYS A 73 10.31 -6.27 17.62
CA LYS A 73 9.74 -7.32 16.76
C LYS A 73 10.44 -7.41 15.42
N LYS A 74 10.57 -8.63 14.87
CA LYS A 74 11.11 -8.84 13.52
C LYS A 74 10.06 -8.47 12.46
N ARG A 75 10.48 -7.70 11.47
CA ARG A 75 9.74 -7.36 10.24
C ARG A 75 10.47 -8.03 9.07
N ILE A 76 9.79 -8.90 8.34
CA ILE A 76 10.39 -9.48 7.12
C ILE A 76 10.33 -8.42 6.01
N ILE A 77 11.48 -8.08 5.44
CA ILE A 77 11.60 -7.17 4.29
C ILE A 77 12.01 -7.98 3.06
N SER A 78 11.39 -7.64 1.93
CA SER A 78 11.66 -8.19 0.61
C SER A 78 12.65 -7.31 -0.15
N ALA A 79 13.80 -7.87 -0.51
CA ALA A 79 14.75 -7.25 -1.43
C ALA A 79 14.46 -7.70 -2.87
N LEU A 80 14.02 -6.72 -3.67
CA LEU A 80 13.86 -6.85 -5.12
C LEU A 80 15.16 -6.48 -5.85
N THR A 81 15.37 -7.07 -7.02
CA THR A 81 16.39 -6.63 -7.98
C THR A 81 16.01 -5.25 -8.54
N LEU A 82 16.98 -4.52 -9.09
CA LEU A 82 16.70 -3.21 -9.69
C LEU A 82 15.82 -3.34 -10.95
N ARG A 83 15.97 -4.43 -11.72
CA ARG A 83 15.10 -4.78 -12.85
C ARG A 83 13.64 -4.93 -12.40
N ASP A 84 13.39 -5.66 -11.32
CA ASP A 84 12.04 -5.85 -10.77
C ASP A 84 11.46 -4.56 -10.20
N LYS A 85 12.27 -3.77 -9.48
CA LYS A 85 11.86 -2.45 -9.01
C LYS A 85 11.46 -1.54 -10.16
N LEU A 86 12.22 -1.57 -11.27
CA LEU A 86 11.95 -0.76 -12.46
C LEU A 86 10.64 -1.20 -13.12
N ALA A 87 10.45 -2.50 -13.33
CA ALA A 87 9.22 -3.05 -13.89
C ALA A 87 7.99 -2.70 -13.03
N GLN A 88 8.08 -2.89 -11.71
CA GLN A 88 7.00 -2.52 -10.78
C GLN A 88 6.73 -1.01 -10.78
N ARG A 89 7.78 -0.18 -10.88
CA ARG A 89 7.62 1.28 -10.93
C ARG A 89 6.96 1.74 -12.23
N ALA A 90 7.28 1.10 -13.34
CA ALA A 90 6.66 1.37 -14.63
C ALA A 90 5.17 1.03 -14.61
N VAL A 91 4.81 -0.17 -14.11
CA VAL A 91 3.42 -0.57 -13.90
C VAL A 91 2.70 0.35 -12.90
N LEU A 92 3.37 0.75 -11.82
CA LEU A 92 2.80 1.70 -10.87
C LEU A 92 2.49 3.07 -11.51
N SER A 93 3.26 3.50 -12.51
CA SER A 93 3.05 4.77 -13.20
C SER A 93 1.75 4.77 -14.03
N VAL A 94 1.34 3.62 -14.57
CA VAL A 94 0.05 3.48 -15.26
C VAL A 94 -1.11 3.20 -14.30
N LEU A 95 -0.85 2.53 -13.17
CA LEU A 95 -1.87 2.22 -12.17
C LEU A 95 -2.23 3.41 -11.28
N ASN A 96 -1.28 4.28 -10.95
CA ASN A 96 -1.49 5.40 -10.03
C ASN A 96 -2.64 6.31 -10.46
N PRO A 97 -2.76 6.78 -11.72
CA PRO A 97 -3.90 7.59 -12.15
C PRO A 97 -5.24 6.89 -11.94
N ILE A 98 -5.31 5.58 -12.22
CA ILE A 98 -6.50 4.75 -12.02
C ILE A 98 -6.83 4.66 -10.52
N GLY A 99 -5.82 4.39 -9.69
CA GLY A 99 -5.96 4.34 -8.24
C GLY A 99 -6.42 5.66 -7.64
N GLU A 100 -5.82 6.78 -8.04
CA GLU A 100 -6.17 8.11 -7.53
C GLU A 100 -7.62 8.49 -7.83
N ALA A 101 -8.17 8.07 -8.96
CA ALA A 101 -9.59 8.24 -9.29
C ALA A 101 -10.53 7.37 -8.43
N MET A 102 -10.03 6.29 -7.82
CA MET A 102 -10.82 5.37 -7.00
C MET A 102 -10.65 5.58 -5.49
N PHE A 103 -9.46 6.00 -5.05
CA PHE A 103 -9.11 6.04 -3.64
C PHE A 103 -9.82 7.19 -2.92
N HIS A 104 -10.37 6.89 -1.74
CA HIS A 104 -11.09 7.87 -0.93
C HIS A 104 -10.20 9.09 -0.59
N HIS A 105 -10.77 10.29 -0.58
CA HIS A 105 -10.01 11.52 -0.37
C HIS A 105 -9.34 11.61 1.02
N ASP A 106 -9.92 10.94 2.03
CA ASP A 106 -9.38 10.82 3.38
C ASP A 106 -8.42 9.62 3.56
N SER A 107 -7.98 8.98 2.47
CA SER A 107 -6.84 8.04 2.45
C SER A 107 -5.58 8.76 1.94
N TYR A 108 -4.51 8.78 2.72
CA TYR A 108 -3.33 9.61 2.46
C TYR A 108 -2.06 8.81 2.20
N GLY A 109 -1.91 7.65 2.83
CA GLY A 109 -0.66 6.88 2.83
C GLY A 109 -0.20 6.53 1.42
N TYR A 110 1.08 6.75 1.12
CA TYR A 110 1.74 6.38 -0.14
C TYR A 110 1.14 6.95 -1.43
N ARG A 111 0.39 8.06 -1.33
CA ARG A 111 -0.23 8.71 -2.50
C ARG A 111 0.50 10.00 -2.88
N PRO A 112 0.58 10.32 -4.19
CA PRO A 112 1.18 11.57 -4.65
C PRO A 112 0.43 12.79 -4.09
N GLY A 113 1.17 13.82 -3.67
CA GLY A 113 0.59 15.07 -3.16
C GLY A 113 -0.06 14.99 -1.78
N ARG A 114 0.00 13.83 -1.10
CA ARG A 114 -0.51 13.62 0.26
C ARG A 114 0.66 13.55 1.24
N SER A 115 0.65 14.39 2.27
CA SER A 115 1.70 14.44 3.29
C SER A 115 1.12 14.30 4.71
N ILE A 116 1.98 14.05 5.69
CA ILE A 116 1.59 14.06 7.11
C ILE A 116 0.96 15.41 7.47
N ASP A 117 1.46 16.52 6.94
CA ASP A 117 0.86 17.84 7.20
C ASP A 117 -0.57 17.95 6.65
N THR A 118 -0.86 17.37 5.47
CA THR A 118 -2.23 17.33 4.95
C THR A 118 -3.18 16.51 5.83
N VAL A 119 -2.69 15.42 6.42
CA VAL A 119 -3.43 14.60 7.39
C VAL A 119 -3.72 15.41 8.66
N MET A 120 -2.70 16.11 9.18
CA MET A 120 -2.84 16.91 10.40
C MET A 120 -3.81 18.08 10.23
N ARG A 121 -3.85 18.72 9.05
CA ARG A 121 -4.87 19.74 8.74
C ARG A 121 -6.27 19.15 8.78
N ARG A 122 -6.47 17.99 8.14
CA ARG A 122 -7.77 17.29 8.15
C ARG A 122 -8.21 16.90 9.57
N ILE A 123 -7.29 16.38 10.38
CA ILE A 123 -7.56 16.10 11.80
C ILE A 123 -8.01 17.36 12.53
N LYS A 124 -7.32 18.48 12.34
CA LYS A 124 -7.67 19.75 12.97
C LYS A 124 -9.05 20.24 12.57
N GLU A 125 -9.40 20.16 11.28
CA GLU A 125 -10.74 20.51 10.80
C GLU A 125 -11.84 19.71 11.51
N GLN A 126 -11.68 18.39 11.61
CA GLN A 126 -12.67 17.51 12.28
C GLN A 126 -12.82 17.84 13.77
N VAL A 127 -11.70 18.08 14.46
CA VAL A 127 -11.68 18.43 15.88
C VAL A 127 -12.30 19.81 16.11
N ASP A 128 -12.02 20.79 15.25
CA ASP A 128 -12.62 22.12 15.30
C ASP A 128 -14.14 22.07 15.06
N CYS A 129 -14.64 21.09 14.30
CA CYS A 129 -16.07 20.81 14.13
C CYS A 129 -16.70 20.00 15.28
N GLY A 130 -15.96 19.74 16.37
CA GLY A 130 -16.47 19.07 17.56
C GLY A 130 -16.35 17.54 17.56
N PHE A 131 -15.75 16.93 16.53
CA PHE A 131 -15.50 15.49 16.48
C PHE A 131 -14.20 15.12 17.22
N CYS A 132 -14.20 15.34 18.53
CA CYS A 132 -12.99 15.25 19.35
C CYS A 132 -12.73 13.85 19.93
N TRP A 133 -13.69 12.93 19.91
CA TRP A 133 -13.49 11.56 20.39
C TRP A 133 -13.05 10.66 19.24
N LEU A 134 -11.89 10.05 19.41
CA LEU A 134 -11.19 9.32 18.36
C LEU A 134 -11.19 7.82 18.66
N VAL A 135 -11.45 7.02 17.64
CA VAL A 135 -10.96 5.64 17.58
C VAL A 135 -9.60 5.69 16.89
N ASP A 136 -8.53 5.56 17.68
CA ASP A 136 -7.14 5.51 17.21
C ASP A 136 -6.75 4.05 17.01
N ALA A 137 -6.56 3.63 15.76
CA ALA A 137 -6.51 2.23 15.38
C ALA A 137 -5.44 1.91 14.33
N ASP A 138 -4.94 0.68 14.39
CA ASP A 138 -3.95 0.07 13.50
C ASP A 138 -4.45 -1.31 13.09
N ILE A 139 -4.24 -1.69 11.82
CA ILE A 139 -4.62 -3.02 11.32
C ILE A 139 -3.50 -4.02 11.63
N LYS A 140 -3.84 -5.09 12.34
CA LYS A 140 -2.87 -6.09 12.83
C LYS A 140 -2.13 -6.76 11.68
N SER A 141 -0.81 -6.64 11.67
CA SER A 141 0.09 -7.31 10.69
C SER A 141 -0.42 -7.16 9.25
N PHE A 142 -0.90 -5.97 8.89
CA PHE A 142 -1.71 -5.76 7.69
C PHE A 142 -1.05 -6.30 6.42
N PHE A 143 0.21 -5.91 6.17
CA PHE A 143 0.97 -6.36 5.01
C PHE A 143 1.16 -7.88 4.94
N ASP A 144 1.14 -8.60 6.06
CA ASP A 144 1.32 -10.06 6.08
C ASP A 144 -0.02 -10.81 5.96
N ARG A 145 -1.15 -10.12 6.17
CA ARG A 145 -2.48 -10.73 6.31
C ARG A 145 -3.44 -10.51 5.15
N ILE A 146 -3.14 -9.59 4.22
CA ILE A 146 -4.01 -9.33 3.06
C ILE A 146 -4.29 -10.63 2.30
N PRO A 147 -5.54 -11.07 2.16
CA PRO A 147 -5.86 -12.31 1.50
C PRO A 147 -5.75 -12.16 -0.03
N HIS A 148 -4.95 -13.02 -0.67
CA HIS A 148 -4.69 -12.93 -2.12
C HIS A 148 -5.95 -13.15 -2.94
N ARG A 149 -6.77 -14.16 -2.61
CA ARG A 149 -7.95 -14.50 -3.42
C ARG A 149 -8.95 -13.34 -3.51
N PRO A 150 -9.36 -12.68 -2.41
CA PRO A 150 -10.15 -11.45 -2.47
C PRO A 150 -9.45 -10.30 -3.21
N LEU A 151 -8.15 -10.06 -2.97
CA LEU A 151 -7.40 -9.00 -3.64
C LEU A 151 -7.36 -9.21 -5.17
N LYS A 152 -6.99 -10.40 -5.63
CA LYS A 152 -6.95 -10.76 -7.05
C LYS A 152 -8.34 -10.64 -7.70
N LYS A 153 -9.40 -11.09 -7.01
CA LYS A 153 -10.79 -10.94 -7.48
C LYS A 153 -11.18 -9.47 -7.65
N LYS A 154 -10.79 -8.59 -6.73
CA LYS A 154 -11.04 -7.15 -6.84
C LYS A 154 -10.28 -6.51 -8.00
N LEU A 155 -9.01 -6.87 -8.17
CA LEU A 155 -8.18 -6.38 -9.29
C LEU A 155 -8.80 -6.77 -10.63
N LYS A 156 -9.20 -8.03 -10.81
CA LYS A 156 -9.90 -8.50 -12.03
C LYS A 156 -11.19 -7.76 -12.33
N LYS A 157 -11.90 -7.27 -11.31
CA LYS A 157 -13.14 -6.50 -11.49
C LYS A 157 -12.89 -5.05 -11.90
N LYS A 158 -11.69 -4.50 -11.63
CA LYS A 158 -11.38 -3.08 -11.83
C LYS A 158 -10.44 -2.82 -13.00
N LEU A 159 -9.63 -3.79 -13.38
CA LEU A 159 -8.68 -3.70 -14.48
C LEU A 159 -9.06 -4.74 -15.52
N ALA A 160 -9.15 -4.32 -16.79
CA ALA A 160 -9.45 -5.21 -17.92
C ALA A 160 -8.20 -5.86 -18.53
N ASP A 161 -7.00 -5.30 -18.27
CA ASP A 161 -5.75 -5.78 -18.84
C ASP A 161 -5.29 -7.08 -18.15
N HIS A 162 -5.57 -8.22 -18.78
CA HIS A 162 -5.26 -9.55 -18.26
C HIS A 162 -3.75 -9.82 -18.11
N GLU A 163 -2.93 -9.36 -19.06
CA GLU A 163 -1.48 -9.58 -19.01
C GLU A 163 -0.83 -8.78 -17.87
N LEU A 164 -1.28 -7.53 -17.67
CA LEU A 164 -0.88 -6.73 -16.52
C LEU A 164 -1.30 -7.37 -15.19
N LEU A 165 -2.52 -7.90 -15.13
CA LEU A 165 -3.03 -8.60 -13.95
C LEU A 165 -2.20 -9.84 -13.61
N ASP A 166 -1.88 -10.65 -14.62
CA ASP A 166 -1.06 -11.85 -14.45
C ASP A 166 0.34 -11.51 -13.94
N LEU A 167 0.93 -10.41 -14.43
CA LEU A 167 2.19 -9.89 -13.91
C LEU A 167 2.10 -9.47 -12.43
N ILE A 168 1.04 -8.74 -12.06
CA ILE A 168 0.81 -8.35 -10.65
C ILE A 168 0.62 -9.60 -9.78
N PHE A 169 -0.08 -10.61 -10.28
CA PHE A 169 -0.29 -11.85 -9.54
C PHE A 169 1.01 -12.64 -9.35
N GLN A 170 1.90 -12.66 -10.34
CA GLN A 170 3.23 -13.24 -10.20
C GLN A 170 4.03 -12.53 -9.10
N TRP A 171 4.04 -11.19 -9.06
CA TRP A 171 4.71 -10.43 -7.98
C TRP A 171 4.13 -10.72 -6.59
N LEU A 172 2.80 -10.84 -6.50
CA LEU A 172 2.12 -11.22 -5.24
C LEU A 172 2.52 -12.63 -4.80
N ASP A 173 2.51 -13.59 -5.73
CA ASP A 173 2.71 -15.01 -5.46
C ASP A 173 4.15 -15.35 -5.09
N ILE A 174 5.14 -14.67 -5.67
CA ILE A 174 6.57 -14.93 -5.39
C ILE A 174 6.95 -14.51 -3.96
N GLY A 175 6.36 -13.45 -3.44
CA GLY A 175 6.71 -12.94 -2.11
C GLY A 175 5.76 -13.35 -0.99
N ALA A 176 4.79 -14.21 -1.27
CA ALA A 176 3.94 -14.80 -0.23
C ALA A 176 4.54 -16.12 0.28
N PRO A 177 4.66 -16.33 1.60
CA PRO A 177 5.04 -17.62 2.13
C PRO A 177 4.03 -18.68 1.68
N ARG A 178 4.52 -19.81 1.17
CA ARG A 178 3.69 -20.99 0.92
C ARG A 178 3.27 -21.56 2.27
N THR A 179 2.14 -21.12 2.80
CA THR A 179 1.43 -21.87 3.84
C THR A 179 0.86 -23.16 3.21
N GLY A 180 0.64 -24.20 4.01
CA GLY A 180 0.28 -25.54 3.53
C GLY A 180 -0.88 -25.57 2.52
N ILE A 181 -1.05 -26.68 1.80
CA ILE A 181 -1.92 -26.82 0.60
C ILE A 181 -3.34 -26.25 0.77
N LEU A 182 -3.90 -26.33 1.99
CA LEU A 182 -5.26 -25.88 2.33
C LEU A 182 -5.35 -24.39 2.75
N ALA A 183 -4.23 -23.77 3.11
CA ALA A 183 -4.20 -22.37 3.54
C ALA A 183 -4.07 -21.44 2.32
N GLY A 184 -5.03 -20.53 2.15
CA GLY A 184 -4.94 -19.52 1.10
C GLY A 184 -3.70 -18.62 1.29
N ARG A 185 -3.05 -18.24 0.17
CA ARG A 185 -1.92 -17.30 0.20
C ARG A 185 -2.35 -15.94 0.76
N ARG A 186 -1.52 -15.37 1.61
CA ARG A 186 -1.72 -14.07 2.23
C ARG A 186 -0.45 -13.23 2.19
N GLY A 187 -0.67 -11.93 2.32
CA GLY A 187 0.36 -10.91 2.47
C GLY A 187 0.82 -10.31 1.15
N ILE A 188 1.46 -9.16 1.23
CA ILE A 188 2.11 -8.48 0.12
C ILE A 188 3.56 -8.17 0.52
N PRO A 189 4.53 -8.24 -0.40
CA PRO A 189 5.95 -8.12 -0.05
C PRO A 189 6.26 -6.75 0.54
N GLN A 190 6.78 -6.71 1.76
CA GLN A 190 7.14 -5.45 2.40
C GLN A 190 8.46 -4.95 1.80
N GLY A 191 8.43 -3.79 1.13
CA GLY A 191 9.56 -3.32 0.30
C GLY A 191 9.34 -3.49 -1.20
N GLY A 192 8.26 -4.15 -1.62
CA GLY A 192 7.80 -4.13 -3.00
C GLY A 192 7.36 -2.73 -3.42
N VAL A 193 7.74 -2.31 -4.63
CA VAL A 193 7.42 -0.97 -5.15
C VAL A 193 5.92 -0.82 -5.38
N ILE A 194 5.24 -1.90 -5.80
CA ILE A 194 3.80 -1.92 -6.04
C ILE A 194 2.96 -2.16 -4.78
N SER A 195 3.56 -2.71 -3.71
CA SER A 195 2.84 -3.10 -2.48
C SER A 195 2.03 -1.96 -1.85
N PRO A 196 2.53 -0.72 -1.75
CA PRO A 196 1.74 0.41 -1.25
C PRO A 196 0.45 0.68 -2.02
N PHE A 197 0.46 0.52 -3.35
CA PHE A 197 -0.74 0.66 -4.16
C PHE A 197 -1.75 -0.45 -3.88
N LEU A 198 -1.28 -1.70 -3.78
CA LEU A 198 -2.14 -2.85 -3.48
C LEU A 198 -2.77 -2.75 -2.08
N CYS A 199 -2.02 -2.22 -1.11
CA CYS A 199 -2.52 -1.85 0.22
C CYS A 199 -3.74 -0.92 0.13
N ASN A 200 -3.57 0.24 -0.52
CA ASN A 200 -4.65 1.23 -0.64
C ASN A 200 -5.82 0.72 -1.48
N PHE A 201 -5.53 0.01 -2.57
CA PHE A 201 -6.55 -0.61 -3.41
C PHE A 201 -7.41 -1.59 -2.63
N TYR A 202 -6.80 -2.41 -1.77
CA TYR A 202 -7.55 -3.35 -0.94
C TYR A 202 -8.43 -2.64 0.10
N LEU A 203 -7.89 -1.61 0.75
CA LEU A 203 -8.56 -0.83 1.80
C LEU A 203 -9.57 0.19 1.28
N THR A 204 -9.64 0.45 -0.02
CA THR A 204 -10.65 1.34 -0.61
C THR A 204 -12.08 0.91 -0.26
N GLU A 205 -12.34 -0.41 -0.16
CA GLU A 205 -13.66 -0.89 0.27
C GLU A 205 -13.95 -0.59 1.74
N PHE A 206 -12.93 -0.62 2.60
CA PHE A 206 -13.06 -0.24 3.99
C PHE A 206 -13.33 1.26 4.13
N ASP A 207 -12.62 2.09 3.37
CA ASP A 207 -12.87 3.53 3.31
C ASP A 207 -14.32 3.83 2.93
N LEU A 208 -14.81 3.22 1.85
CA LEU A 208 -16.19 3.36 1.40
C LEU A 208 -17.21 2.80 2.41
N PHE A 209 -16.83 1.77 3.17
CA PHE A 209 -17.66 1.25 4.25
C PHE A 209 -17.83 2.28 5.37
N LEU A 210 -16.75 2.95 5.79
CA LEU A 210 -16.80 4.01 6.79
C LEU A 210 -17.65 5.20 6.32
N THR A 211 -17.46 5.65 5.08
CA THR A 211 -18.24 6.73 4.48
C THR A 211 -19.74 6.40 4.49
N ARG A 212 -20.14 5.17 4.12
CA ARG A 212 -21.55 4.74 4.14
C ARG A 212 -22.17 4.70 5.54
N HIS A 213 -21.35 4.60 6.58
CA HIS A 213 -21.81 4.65 7.98
C HIS A 213 -21.67 6.05 8.58
N ASN A 214 -21.38 7.07 7.78
CA ASN A 214 -21.20 8.46 8.22
C ASN A 214 -20.14 8.58 9.33
N LEU A 215 -19.04 7.83 9.20
CA LEU A 215 -17.91 7.87 10.10
C LEU A 215 -16.78 8.66 9.43
N PRO A 216 -16.56 9.95 9.79
CA PRO A 216 -15.41 10.69 9.31
C PRO A 216 -14.14 10.00 9.78
N PHE A 217 -13.14 9.93 8.92
CA PHE A 217 -11.88 9.26 9.23
C PHE A 217 -10.71 9.93 8.53
N VAL A 218 -9.50 9.59 8.96
CA VAL A 218 -8.28 9.76 8.16
C VAL A 218 -7.51 8.45 8.21
N ARG A 219 -6.99 8.00 7.07
CA ARG A 219 -6.19 6.78 6.98
C ARG A 219 -4.85 7.01 6.32
N PHE A 220 -3.80 6.49 6.93
CA PHE A 220 -2.46 6.44 6.38
C PHE A 220 -1.96 4.99 6.38
N ALA A 221 -2.07 4.32 5.22
CA ALA A 221 -1.85 2.89 5.11
C ALA A 221 -2.76 2.09 6.06
N ASP A 222 -2.20 1.41 7.05
CA ASP A 222 -2.86 0.60 8.08
C ASP A 222 -3.19 1.37 9.38
N ASP A 223 -2.60 2.55 9.59
CA ASP A 223 -2.93 3.45 10.70
C ASP A 223 -4.11 4.36 10.32
N PHE A 224 -5.10 4.51 11.18
CA PHE A 224 -6.24 5.40 10.94
C PHE A 224 -6.88 5.94 12.22
N LEU A 225 -7.55 7.09 12.07
CA LEU A 225 -8.40 7.69 13.10
C LEU A 225 -9.84 7.72 12.59
N VAL A 226 -10.81 7.38 13.44
CA VAL A 226 -12.23 7.67 13.21
C VAL A 226 -12.70 8.73 14.20
N PHE A 227 -13.38 9.76 13.71
CA PHE A 227 -13.77 10.92 14.51
C PHE A 227 -15.24 10.85 14.91
N THR A 228 -15.53 11.14 16.17
CA THR A 228 -16.88 11.09 16.74
C THR A 228 -17.09 12.23 17.75
N PRO A 229 -18.34 12.68 17.97
CA PRO A 229 -18.61 13.82 18.86
C PRO A 229 -18.54 13.45 20.36
N ALA A 230 -18.82 12.21 20.73
CA ALA A 230 -18.80 11.75 22.12
C ALA A 230 -18.22 10.34 22.26
N ARG A 231 -17.74 10.01 23.46
CA ARG A 231 -17.12 8.70 23.76
C ARG A 231 -18.01 7.52 23.41
N LYS A 232 -19.31 7.59 23.74
CA LYS A 232 -20.28 6.54 23.42
C LYS A 232 -20.39 6.31 21.90
N ASN A 233 -20.27 7.36 21.09
CA ASN A 233 -20.21 7.23 19.64
C ASN A 233 -18.91 6.56 19.18
N ALA A 234 -17.77 6.86 19.82
CA ALA A 234 -16.51 6.19 19.52
C ALA A 234 -16.56 4.68 19.82
N GLU A 235 -17.22 4.28 20.91
CA GLU A 235 -17.44 2.87 21.26
C GLU A 235 -18.27 2.16 20.17
N ALA A 236 -19.40 2.75 19.76
CA ALA A 236 -20.19 2.22 18.65
C ALA A 236 -19.44 2.23 17.30
N ALA A 237 -18.62 3.25 17.06
CA ALA A 237 -17.79 3.35 15.85
C ALA A 237 -16.72 2.26 15.82
N LEU A 238 -16.11 1.92 16.97
CA LEU A 238 -15.14 0.83 17.08
C LEU A 238 -15.76 -0.52 16.70
N ASP A 239 -16.99 -0.79 17.13
CA ASP A 239 -17.72 -1.99 16.73
C ASP A 239 -18.00 -2.02 15.22
N CYS A 240 -18.39 -0.87 14.66
CA CYS A 240 -18.63 -0.71 13.23
C CYS A 240 -17.35 -0.94 12.42
N VAL A 241 -16.24 -0.33 12.82
CA VAL A 241 -14.89 -0.51 12.24
C VAL A 241 -14.49 -1.98 12.26
N THR A 242 -14.67 -2.64 13.40
CA THR A 242 -14.35 -4.07 13.56
C THR A 242 -15.13 -4.94 12.59
N LYS A 243 -16.45 -4.68 12.43
CA LYS A 243 -17.28 -5.36 11.44
C LYS A 243 -16.80 -5.08 10.01
N GLY A 244 -16.47 -3.83 9.69
CA GLY A 244 -15.95 -3.41 8.38
C GLY A 244 -14.68 -4.14 7.99
N LEU A 245 -13.69 -4.21 8.90
CA LEU A 245 -12.44 -4.94 8.66
C LEU A 245 -12.65 -6.45 8.56
N LYS A 246 -13.55 -7.04 9.36
CA LYS A 246 -13.87 -8.46 9.29
C LYS A 246 -14.43 -8.88 7.93
N ARG A 247 -15.18 -8.00 7.25
CA ARG A 247 -15.66 -8.24 5.86
C ARG A 247 -14.51 -8.34 4.85
N LEU A 248 -13.36 -7.73 5.17
CA LEU A 248 -12.12 -7.83 4.39
C LEU A 248 -11.17 -8.91 4.90
N ASP A 249 -11.60 -9.72 5.88
CA ASP A 249 -10.77 -10.76 6.50
C ASP A 249 -9.48 -10.16 7.11
N LEU A 250 -9.66 -9.00 7.75
CA LEU A 250 -8.67 -8.23 8.50
C LEU A 250 -9.12 -8.03 9.94
N GLU A 251 -8.16 -7.74 10.82
CA GLU A 251 -8.39 -7.57 12.26
C GLU A 251 -7.70 -6.30 12.77
N LEU A 252 -8.31 -5.66 13.77
CA LEU A 252 -7.67 -4.59 14.52
C LEU A 252 -6.52 -5.12 15.38
N ASN A 253 -5.52 -4.27 15.57
CA ASN A 253 -4.47 -4.48 16.55
C ASN A 253 -4.95 -4.04 17.93
N SER A 254 -5.45 -4.98 18.73
CA SER A 254 -6.04 -4.69 20.05
C SER A 254 -5.09 -3.98 21.03
N ARG A 255 -3.76 -4.13 20.86
CA ARG A 255 -2.78 -3.45 21.72
C ARG A 255 -2.55 -1.99 21.36
N LYS A 256 -2.76 -1.62 20.10
CA LYS A 256 -2.61 -0.24 19.61
C LYS A 256 -3.94 0.49 19.53
N THR A 257 -5.04 -0.24 19.43
CA THR A 257 -6.38 0.33 19.29
C THR A 257 -6.85 0.92 20.61
N ARG A 258 -7.33 2.16 20.59
CA ARG A 258 -7.83 2.85 21.79
C ARG A 258 -8.87 3.91 21.44
N ILE A 259 -9.73 4.20 22.42
CA ILE A 259 -10.66 5.33 22.37
C ILE A 259 -10.07 6.46 23.20
N VAL A 260 -9.83 7.62 22.57
CA VAL A 260 -9.15 8.75 23.21
C VAL A 260 -9.80 10.07 22.83
N LEU A 261 -9.71 11.05 23.72
CA LEU A 261 -10.03 12.43 23.40
C LEU A 261 -8.83 13.06 22.67
N SER A 262 -9.08 13.74 21.55
CA SER A 262 -8.07 14.46 20.80
C SER A 262 -7.37 15.51 21.67
N GLY A 263 -6.05 15.55 21.59
CA GLY A 263 -5.24 16.49 22.35
C GLY A 263 -3.74 16.22 22.26
N PRO A 264 -2.91 17.10 22.83
CA PRO A 264 -1.45 17.08 22.63
C PRO A 264 -0.74 15.86 23.27
N LYS A 265 -1.46 15.09 24.10
CA LYS A 265 -0.99 13.82 24.67
C LYS A 265 -1.16 12.64 23.70
N VAL A 266 -2.00 12.79 22.67
CA VAL A 266 -2.20 11.78 21.62
C VAL A 266 -1.26 12.10 20.46
N VAL A 267 -0.54 11.07 20.00
CA VAL A 267 0.41 11.17 18.88
C VAL A 267 -0.07 10.26 17.77
N PHE A 268 -0.19 10.81 16.57
CA PHE A 268 -0.53 10.08 15.34
C PHE A 268 0.50 10.42 14.26
N LEU A 269 1.06 9.42 13.59
CA LEU A 269 2.11 9.58 12.57
C LEU A 269 3.31 10.45 13.04
N GLY A 270 3.68 10.32 14.32
CA GLY A 270 4.77 11.09 14.93
C GLY A 270 4.46 12.56 15.26
N ARG A 271 3.21 13.00 15.10
CA ARG A 271 2.78 14.38 15.39
C ARG A 271 1.71 14.40 16.50
N LYS A 272 1.76 15.40 17.38
CA LYS A 272 0.77 15.60 18.44
C LYS A 272 -0.55 16.08 17.85
N LEU A 273 -1.67 15.58 18.36
CA LEU A 273 -3.00 15.97 17.89
C LEU A 273 -3.48 17.30 18.50
N PRO A 274 -4.33 18.06 17.77
CA PRO A 274 -4.93 19.27 18.30
C PRO A 274 -5.93 18.95 19.42
N GLY A 275 -5.98 19.80 20.44
CA GLY A 275 -6.98 19.71 21.50
C GLY A 275 -8.32 20.30 21.08
N LYS A 276 -9.39 19.94 21.79
CA LYS A 276 -10.69 20.61 21.69
C LYS A 276 -10.53 22.09 22.05
N LYS A 277 -10.91 23.01 21.14
CA LYS A 277 -11.02 24.43 21.49
C LYS A 277 -12.07 24.58 22.59
N ARG A 278 -11.73 25.35 23.62
CA ARG A 278 -12.67 25.73 24.68
C ARG A 278 -13.76 26.62 24.11
#